data_AF-A0A495V9Q9-F1
#
_entry.id   AF-A0A495V9Q9-F1
#
_cell.length_a   1.000
_cell.length_b   1.000
_cell.length_c   1.000
_cell.angle_alpha   90.00
_cell.angle_beta   90.00
_cell.angle_gamma   90.00
#
_symmetry.space_group_name_H-M   'P 1'
#
loop_
_entity.id
_entity.type
_entity.pdbx_description
1 polymer ?
#
loop_
_entity_poly.entity_id
_entity_poly.type
_entity_poly.pdbx_seq_one_letter_code
_entity_poly.pdbx_strand_id
1 'polypeptide(L)' 'MGANFTPELIRLLRAAGCTLVRHGKGDHDIWESPISGRRFPVDGKIRSRHMANTVLKQAGLPQTL' A
#
# COMPACT_ATOMS: atom_id res chain seq x y z
N MET A 1 3.24 -20.78 7.46
CA MET A 1 2.62 -19.84 6.50
C MET A 1 3.17 -18.45 6.81
N GLY A 2 4.01 -17.86 5.96
CA GLY A 2 4.56 -16.52 6.24
C GLY A 2 3.49 -15.45 6.02
N ALA A 3 3.34 -14.51 6.95
CA ALA A 3 2.39 -13.41 6.80
C ALA A 3 2.72 -12.58 5.55
N ASN A 4 1.71 -12.32 4.73
CA ASN A 4 1.77 -11.37 3.62
C ASN A 4 0.62 -10.37 3.79
N PHE A 5 0.95 -9.13 4.13
CA PHE A 5 -0.01 -8.05 4.37
C PHE A 5 -0.41 -7.33 3.08
N THR A 6 0.30 -7.54 1.98
CA THR A 6 0.04 -6.84 0.71
C THR A 6 -1.39 -7.02 0.18
N PRO A 7 -2.01 -8.22 0.19
CA PRO A 7 -3.39 -8.37 -0.30
C PRO A 7 -4.41 -7.54 0.49
N GLU A 8 -4.29 -7.52 1.82
CA GLU A 8 -5.18 -6.75 2.68
C GLU A 8 -4.93 -5.24 2.55
N LEU A 9 -3.66 -4.84 2.50
CA LEU A 9 -3.26 -3.47 2.24
C LEU A 9 -3.84 -2.95 0.91
N ILE A 10 -3.70 -3.70 -0.19
CA ILE A 10 -4.27 -3.33 -1.49
C ILE A 10 -5.80 -3.19 -1.41
N ARG A 11 -6.48 -4.07 -0.66
CA ARG A 11 -7.93 -3.98 -0.44
C ARG A 11 -8.31 -2.64 0.23
N LEU A 12 -7.59 -2.24 1.28
CA LEU A 12 -7.81 -0.98 1.98
C LEU A 12 -7.49 0.23 1.10
N LEU A 13 -6.39 0.19 0.35
CA LEU A 13 -6.00 1.26 -0.58
C LEU A 13 -7.06 1.48 -1.66
N ARG A 14 -7.55 0.40 -2.28
CA ARG A 14 -8.63 0.48 -3.28
C ARG A 14 -9.94 1.00 -2.69
N ALA A 15 -10.31 0.54 -1.49
CA ALA A 15 -11.50 1.04 -0.79
C ALA A 15 -11.41 2.55 -0.49
N ALA A 16 -10.20 3.07 -0.30
CA ALA A 16 -9.90 4.49 -0.14
C ALA A 16 -9.77 5.27 -1.46
N GLY A 17 -9.98 4.62 -2.61
CA GLY A 17 -9.86 5.24 -3.94
C GLY A 17 -8.43 5.43 -4.43
N CYS A 18 -7.43 4.82 -3.77
CA CYS A 18 -6.06 4.85 -4.29
C CYS A 18 -5.97 4.03 -5.59
N THR A 19 -5.17 4.50 -6.53
CA THR A 19 -5.03 3.89 -7.86
C THR A 19 -3.60 3.46 -8.14
N LEU A 20 -3.45 2.33 -8.82
CA LEU A 20 -2.15 1.91 -9.36
C LEU A 20 -1.78 2.83 -10.52
N VAL A 21 -0.67 3.55 -10.38
CA VAL A 21 -0.15 4.44 -11.43
C VAL A 21 0.68 3.65 -12.43
N ARG A 22 1.55 2.76 -11.92
CA ARG A 22 2.40 1.89 -12.74
C ARG A 22 2.97 0.75 -11.91
N HIS A 23 3.27 -0.34 -12.59
CA HIS A 23 4.18 -1.35 -12.06
C HIS A 23 5.61 -0.80 -12.06
N GLY A 24 6.33 -0.93 -10.94
CA GLY A 24 7.74 -0.58 -10.87
C GLY A 24 8.64 -1.70 -11.39
N LYS A 25 9.95 -1.55 -11.19
CA LYS A 25 10.91 -2.59 -11.54
C LYS A 25 10.90 -3.65 -10.44
N GLY A 26 10.53 -4.88 -10.78
CA GLY A 26 10.41 -5.99 -9.81
C GLY A 26 9.02 -6.06 -9.20
N ASP A 27 8.95 -6.22 -7.88
CA ASP A 27 7.72 -6.44 -7.10
C ASP A 27 7.18 -5.18 -6.42
N HIS A 28 7.67 -4.00 -6.80
CA HIS A 28 7.25 -2.73 -6.22
C HIS A 28 6.32 -1.98 -7.18
N ASP A 29 5.06 -1.83 -6.81
CA ASP A 29 4.07 -1.05 -7.54
C ASP A 29 4.02 0.40 -7.06
N ILE A 30 3.79 1.36 -7.95
CA ILE A 30 3.60 2.76 -7.58
C ILE A 30 2.11 3.09 -7.56
N TRP A 31 1.63 3.51 -6.40
CA TRP A 31 0.24 3.90 -6.15
C TRP A 31 0.13 5.40 -5.92
N GLU A 32 -1.05 5.95 -6.18
CA GLU A 32 -1.42 7.34 -5.88
C GLU A 32 -2.62 7.35 -4.95
N SER A 33 -2.58 8.19 -3.92
CA SER A 33 -3.71 8.41 -3.03
C SER A 33 -4.41 9.73 -3.37
N PRO A 34 -5.73 9.74 -3.60
CA PRO A 34 -6.50 10.97 -3.73
C PRO A 34 -6.64 11.71 -2.38
N ILE A 35 -6.44 11.02 -1.25
CA ILE A 35 -6.57 11.59 0.10
C ILE A 35 -5.35 12.44 0.45
N SER A 36 -4.15 11.90 0.22
CA SER A 36 -2.90 12.61 0.54
C SER A 36 -2.31 13.37 -0.66
N GLY A 37 -2.79 13.13 -1.88
CA GLY A 37 -2.24 13.69 -3.12
C GLY A 37 -0.82 13.19 -3.43
N ARG A 38 -0.39 12.08 -2.82
CA ARG A 38 0.98 11.55 -2.91
C ARG A 38 1.02 10.24 -3.67
N ARG A 39 2.16 10.03 -4.34
CA ARG A 39 2.55 8.74 -4.88
C ARG A 39 3.48 8.00 -3.92
N PHE A 40 3.28 6.70 -3.77
CA PHE A 40 4.05 5.87 -2.86
C PHE A 40 4.25 4.46 -3.42
N PRO A 41 5.37 3.78 -3.09
CA PRO A 41 5.60 2.40 -3.47
C PRO A 41 4.86 1.43 -2.56
N VAL A 42 4.38 0.33 -3.14
CA VAL A 42 3.78 -0.82 -2.43
C VAL A 42 4.51 -2.09 -2.87
N ASP A 43 5.14 -2.77 -1.92
CA ASP A 43 5.85 -4.03 -2.14
C ASP A 43 4.84 -5.20 -2.27
N GLY A 44 5.06 -6.08 -3.23
CA GLY A 44 4.24 -7.25 -3.54
C GLY A 44 4.17 -8.30 -2.42
N LYS A 45 5.10 -8.24 -1.46
CA LYS A 45 5.25 -9.17 -0.35
C LYS A 45 5.72 -8.49 0.95
N ILE A 46 4.85 -7.68 1.54
CA ILE A 46 5.08 -7.08 2.85
C ILE A 46 4.85 -8.12 3.95
N ARG A 47 5.91 -8.47 4.69
CA ARG A 47 5.84 -9.43 5.82
C ARG A 47 5.70 -8.78 7.19
N SER A 48 5.80 -7.45 7.26
CA SER A 48 5.76 -6.69 8.51
C SER A 48 4.52 -5.81 8.56
N ARG A 49 3.71 -6.00 9.61
CA ARG A 49 2.57 -5.14 9.94
C ARG A 49 2.97 -3.66 10.03
N HIS A 50 4.14 -3.38 10.62
CA HIS A 50 4.66 -2.01 10.75
C HIS A 50 4.93 -1.36 9.39
N MET A 51 5.49 -2.13 8.43
CA MET A 51 5.68 -1.64 7.06
C MET A 51 4.35 -1.41 6.36
N ALA A 52 3.39 -2.32 6.49
CA ALA A 52 2.07 -2.16 5.89
C ALA A 52 1.35 -0.90 6.43
N ASN A 53 1.45 -0.65 7.73
CA ASN A 53 0.94 0.56 8.37
C ASN A 53 1.66 1.84 7.93
N THR A 54 2.94 1.75 7.59
CA THR A 54 3.69 2.89 7.01
C THR A 54 3.13 3.25 5.63
N VAL A 55 2.75 2.27 4.82
CA VAL A 55 2.09 2.51 3.53
C VAL A 55 0.70 3.14 3.72
N LEU A 56 -0.11 2.65 4.67
CA LEU A 56 -1.38 3.30 5.01
C LEU A 56 -1.19 4.76 5.40
N LYS A 57 -0.17 5.04 6.23
CA LYS A 57 0.16 6.42 6.61
C LYS A 57 0.56 7.29 5.40
N GLN A 58 1.31 6.76 4.44
CA GLN A 58 1.67 7.47 3.20
C GLN A 58 0.43 7.77 2.34
N ALA A 59 -0.53 6.86 2.32
CA ALA A 59 -1.82 7.04 1.65
C ALA A 59 -2.76 8.01 2.39
N GLY A 60 -2.42 8.47 3.59
CA GLY A 60 -3.28 9.33 4.42
C GLY A 60 -4.35 8.55 5.21
N LEU A 61 -4.16 7.25 5.40
CA LEU A 61 -5.09 6.35 6.09
C LEU A 61 -4.61 6.02 7.52
N PRO A 62 -5.53 5.66 8.43
CA PRO A 62 -5.17 5.21 9.78
C PRO A 62 -4.41 3.87 9.75
N GLN A 63 -3.46 3.70 10.66
CA GLN A 63 -2.65 2.49 10.81
C GLN A 63 -3.48 1.35 11.43
N THR A 64 -4.19 0.59 10.60
CA THR A 64 -5.22 -0.38 11.03
C THR A 64 -4.92 -1.83 10.67
N LEU A 65 -3.82 -2.09 9.96
CA LEU A 65 -3.30 -3.44 9.72
C LEU A 65 -2.54 -3.94 10.94
#